data_AF-A0A373W0T0-F1
#
_entry.id   AF-A0A373W0T0-F1
#
_cell.length_a   1.000
_cell.length_b   1.000
_cell.length_c   1.000
_cell.angle_alpha   90.00
_cell.angle_beta   90.00
_cell.angle_gamma   90.00
#
_symmetry.space_group_name_H-M   'P 1'
#
loop_
_entity.id
_entity.type
_entity.pdbx_description
1 polymer ?
#
loop_
_entity_poly.entity_id
_entity_poly.type
_entity_poly.pdbx_seq_one_letter_code
_entity_poly.pdbx_strand_id
1 'polypeptide(L)'
;MEYKELISNAIEKDEVVKLLRGEGEYEVVVSEFTSDIFPTDVNSVLINCFYKQNGNIRDIEKIFNNALNDLIKGNASDVYIAVLYFDSCIFQEEKGKATFLIDKEDVSKKLQEKIHKEENKLRESVEFENGMKKSNPWNNIMNFNKYYEKKYGICII
;
A
#
# COMPACT_ATOMS: atom_id res chain seq x y z
N MET A 1 -6.35 19.43 -5.24
CA MET A 1 -7.53 18.66 -4.81
C MET A 1 -7.34 18.33 -3.35
N GLU A 2 -8.35 18.51 -2.51
CA GLU A 2 -8.22 18.09 -1.11
C GLU A 2 -8.31 16.56 -1.00
N TYR A 3 -7.59 15.95 -0.05
CA TYR A 3 -7.56 14.48 0.11
C TYR A 3 -8.95 13.84 0.30
N LYS A 4 -9.89 14.56 0.92
CA LYS A 4 -11.27 14.09 1.08
C LYS A 4 -12.00 14.00 -0.26
N GLU A 5 -11.82 14.99 -1.15
CA GLU A 5 -12.37 14.95 -2.50
C GLU A 5 -11.71 13.83 -3.30
N LEU A 6 -10.39 13.66 -3.15
CA LEU A 6 -9.63 12.63 -3.85
C LEU A 6 -10.18 11.21 -3.60
N ILE A 7 -10.38 10.84 -2.33
CA ILE A 7 -10.97 9.55 -1.99
C ILE A 7 -12.46 9.45 -2.34
N SER A 8 -13.22 10.55 -2.20
CA SER A 8 -14.65 10.54 -2.55
C SER A 8 -14.84 10.27 -4.04
N ASN A 9 -14.05 10.94 -4.89
CA ASN A 9 -14.04 10.71 -6.34
C ASN A 9 -13.63 9.27 -6.69
N ALA A 10 -12.59 8.75 -6.05
CA ALA A 10 -12.16 7.36 -6.26
C ALA A 10 -13.24 6.35 -5.87
N ILE A 11 -13.98 6.60 -4.80
CA ILE A 11 -15.11 5.74 -4.39
C ILE A 11 -16.26 5.84 -5.39
N GLU A 12 -16.65 7.05 -5.79
CA GLU A 12 -17.76 7.29 -6.73
C GLU A 12 -17.52 6.65 -8.10
N LYS A 13 -16.26 6.60 -8.53
CA LYS A 13 -15.85 6.01 -9.82
C LYS A 13 -15.47 4.52 -9.74
N ASP A 14 -15.49 3.92 -8.55
CA ASP A 14 -14.98 2.55 -8.30
C ASP A 14 -13.49 2.38 -8.68
N GLU A 15 -12.68 3.41 -8.37
CA GLU A 15 -11.27 3.56 -8.76
C GLU A 15 -10.33 3.60 -7.54
N VAL A 16 -10.75 3.09 -6.38
CA VAL A 16 -9.92 3.13 -5.15
C VAL A 16 -8.57 2.42 -5.34
N VAL A 17 -8.51 1.36 -6.15
CA VAL A 17 -7.23 0.70 -6.49
C VAL A 17 -6.32 1.65 -7.29
N LYS A 18 -6.85 2.44 -8.22
CA LYS A 18 -6.10 3.45 -8.96
C LYS A 18 -5.55 4.53 -8.03
N LEU A 19 -6.32 4.91 -7.00
CA LEU A 19 -5.86 5.81 -5.95
C LEU A 19 -4.67 5.24 -5.18
N LEU A 20 -4.74 3.96 -4.77
CA LEU A 20 -3.62 3.33 -4.07
C LEU A 20 -2.37 3.26 -4.95
N ARG A 21 -2.55 3.05 -6.27
CA ARG A 21 -1.48 3.05 -7.26
C ARG A 21 -0.96 4.44 -7.65
N GLY A 22 -1.68 5.52 -7.33
CA GLY A 22 -1.33 6.86 -7.78
C GLY A 22 -1.50 7.08 -9.28
N GLU A 23 -2.48 6.42 -9.92
CA GLU A 23 -2.68 6.58 -11.37
C GLU A 23 -3.27 7.95 -11.71
N GLY A 24 -2.63 8.68 -12.62
CA GLY A 24 -3.16 9.91 -13.21
C GLY A 24 -3.54 10.98 -12.19
N GLU A 25 -4.83 11.33 -12.12
CA GLU A 25 -5.32 12.38 -11.22
C GLU A 25 -5.22 12.01 -9.73
N TYR A 26 -4.95 10.74 -9.41
CA TYR A 26 -4.79 10.26 -8.04
C TYR A 26 -3.35 10.29 -7.52
N GLU A 27 -2.38 10.69 -8.34
CA GLU A 27 -0.98 10.81 -7.92
C GLU A 27 -0.84 11.85 -6.80
N VAL A 28 -0.34 11.42 -5.64
CA VAL A 28 0.08 12.30 -4.55
C VAL A 28 1.58 12.45 -4.63
N VAL A 29 2.03 13.67 -4.88
CA VAL A 29 3.45 13.99 -5.10
C VAL A 29 4.30 13.51 -3.92
N VAL A 30 5.30 12.68 -4.24
CA VAL A 30 6.31 12.23 -3.30
C VAL A 30 7.31 13.36 -3.06
N SER A 31 7.68 13.56 -1.79
CA SER A 31 8.71 14.55 -1.41
C SER A 31 10.01 14.33 -2.19
N GLU A 32 10.61 15.42 -2.69
CA GLU A 32 11.91 15.42 -3.38
C GLU A 32 13.08 14.91 -2.51
N PHE A 33 12.90 14.92 -1.18
CA PHE A 33 13.88 14.40 -0.22
C PHE A 33 13.78 12.88 -0.01
N THR A 34 12.81 12.23 -0.64
CA THR A 34 12.65 10.77 -0.59
C THR A 34 13.67 10.12 -1.52
N SER A 35 14.53 9.27 -0.97
CA SER A 35 15.59 8.57 -1.73
C SER A 35 15.09 7.33 -2.47
N ASP A 36 13.90 6.84 -2.15
CA ASP A 36 13.28 5.68 -2.79
C ASP A 36 12.19 6.08 -3.80
N ILE A 37 11.84 5.15 -4.69
CA ILE A 37 10.90 5.36 -5.79
C ILE A 37 9.55 4.77 -5.40
N PHE A 38 8.52 5.62 -5.35
CA PHE A 38 7.15 5.26 -5.05
C PHE A 38 6.21 5.86 -6.08
N PRO A 39 5.16 5.15 -6.51
CA PRO A 39 4.24 5.69 -7.52
C PRO A 39 3.39 6.86 -6.99
N THR A 40 3.27 6.96 -5.66
CA THR A 40 2.54 8.01 -4.94
C THR A 40 3.08 8.07 -3.51
N ASP A 41 2.82 9.15 -2.78
CA ASP A 41 3.12 9.21 -1.34
C ASP A 41 2.14 8.32 -0.57
N VAL A 42 2.53 7.05 -0.42
CA VAL A 42 1.77 5.97 0.26
C VAL A 42 1.29 6.41 1.65
N ASN A 43 2.14 7.09 2.42
CA ASN A 43 1.80 7.48 3.78
C ASN A 43 0.80 8.64 3.81
N SER A 44 0.98 9.62 2.91
CA SER A 44 0.02 10.71 2.74
C SER A 44 -1.33 10.20 2.24
N VAL A 45 -1.35 9.24 1.32
CA VAL A 45 -2.59 8.59 0.87
C VAL A 45 -3.25 7.85 2.04
N LEU A 46 -2.54 6.95 2.73
CA LEU A 46 -3.10 6.19 3.85
C LEU A 46 -3.69 7.11 4.93
N ILE A 47 -2.92 8.10 5.39
CA ILE A 47 -3.36 8.98 6.47
C ILE A 47 -4.52 9.86 6.02
N ASN A 48 -4.38 10.55 4.89
CA ASN A 48 -5.30 11.63 4.55
C ASN A 48 -6.54 11.15 3.78
N CYS A 49 -6.41 10.11 2.95
CA CYS A 49 -7.55 9.53 2.22
C CYS A 49 -8.33 8.51 3.04
N PHE A 50 -7.67 7.79 3.96
CA PHE A 50 -8.35 6.72 4.72
C PHE A 50 -8.47 7.04 6.21
N TYR A 51 -7.36 7.20 6.94
CA TYR A 51 -7.45 7.34 8.41
C TYR A 51 -8.20 8.59 8.87
N LYS A 52 -7.90 9.76 8.31
CA LYS A 52 -8.62 11.01 8.63
C LYS A 52 -10.08 11.01 8.19
N GLN A 53 -10.47 10.05 7.35
CA GLN A 53 -11.85 9.93 6.87
C GLN A 53 -12.69 8.95 7.70
N ASN A 54 -12.10 8.33 8.72
CA ASN A 54 -12.87 7.54 9.67
C ASN A 54 -13.92 8.42 10.37
N GLY A 55 -15.19 8.00 10.29
CA GLY A 55 -16.35 8.79 10.75
C GLY A 55 -16.88 9.83 9.75
N ASN A 56 -16.13 10.18 8.71
CA ASN A 56 -16.57 11.08 7.63
C ASN A 56 -17.08 10.30 6.41
N ILE A 57 -16.47 9.16 6.11
CA ILE A 57 -16.85 8.26 5.02
C ILE A 57 -17.24 6.92 5.64
N ARG A 58 -18.46 6.48 5.33
CA ARG A 58 -18.99 5.21 5.83
C ARG A 58 -18.16 4.04 5.27
N ASP A 59 -17.87 3.07 6.11
CA ASP A 59 -17.18 1.82 5.75
C ASP A 59 -15.78 2.03 5.13
N ILE A 60 -15.11 3.16 5.42
CA ILE A 60 -13.80 3.50 4.85
C ILE A 60 -12.71 2.44 5.08
N GLU A 61 -12.73 1.78 6.25
CA GLU A 61 -11.86 0.65 6.56
C GLU A 61 -12.11 -0.52 5.60
N LYS A 62 -13.37 -0.87 5.37
CA LYS A 62 -13.75 -1.96 4.45
C LYS A 62 -13.36 -1.62 3.01
N ILE A 63 -13.54 -0.37 2.60
CA ILE A 63 -13.14 0.13 1.28
C ILE A 63 -11.62 -0.02 1.10
N PHE A 64 -10.84 0.42 2.09
CA PHE A 64 -9.38 0.25 2.08
C PHE A 64 -8.98 -1.23 2.00
N ASN A 65 -9.54 -2.07 2.87
CA ASN A 65 -9.21 -3.49 2.91
C ASN A 65 -9.57 -4.21 1.60
N ASN A 66 -10.68 -3.85 0.95
CA ASN A 66 -11.04 -4.40 -0.36
C ASN A 66 -10.01 -4.00 -1.43
N ALA A 67 -9.68 -2.71 -1.53
CA ALA A 67 -8.70 -2.22 -2.51
C ALA A 67 -7.29 -2.80 -2.28
N LEU A 68 -6.87 -2.96 -1.02
CA LEU A 68 -5.62 -3.63 -0.67
C LEU A 68 -5.64 -5.10 -1.12
N ASN A 69 -6.73 -5.83 -0.88
CA ASN A 69 -6.88 -7.21 -1.35
C ASN A 69 -6.83 -7.31 -2.89
N ASP A 70 -7.33 -6.31 -3.61
CA ASP A 70 -7.28 -6.31 -5.07
C ASP A 70 -5.87 -6.01 -5.61
N LEU A 71 -5.10 -5.15 -4.94
CA LEU A 71 -3.67 -5.01 -5.21
C LEU A 71 -2.92 -6.33 -4.99
N ILE A 72 -3.21 -7.05 -3.90
CA ILE A 72 -2.57 -8.35 -3.60
C ILE A 72 -2.89 -9.38 -4.70
N LYS A 73 -4.05 -9.30 -5.37
CA LYS A 73 -4.37 -10.21 -6.49
C LYS A 73 -3.69 -9.79 -7.81
N GLY A 74 -3.19 -8.56 -7.88
CA GLY A 74 -2.68 -7.91 -9.09
C GLY A 74 -1.35 -8.45 -9.60
N ASN A 75 -0.59 -7.60 -10.30
CA ASN A 75 0.73 -7.96 -10.83
C ASN A 75 1.86 -7.67 -9.81
N ALA A 76 3.13 -7.94 -10.16
CA ALA A 76 4.26 -7.67 -9.26
C ALA A 76 4.35 -6.21 -8.76
N SER A 77 3.96 -5.24 -9.58
CA SER A 77 3.92 -3.82 -9.20
C SER A 77 2.84 -3.59 -8.15
N ASP A 78 1.63 -4.11 -8.37
CA ASP A 78 0.52 -4.03 -7.41
C ASP A 78 0.86 -4.69 -6.07
N VAL A 79 1.50 -5.85 -6.12
CA VAL A 79 1.91 -6.59 -4.93
C VAL A 79 2.95 -5.81 -4.14
N TYR A 80 3.90 -5.19 -4.82
CA TYR A 80 4.86 -4.32 -4.15
C TYR A 80 4.18 -3.11 -3.50
N ILE A 81 3.23 -2.47 -4.19
CA ILE A 81 2.43 -1.37 -3.63
C ILE A 81 1.64 -1.86 -2.40
N ALA A 82 1.03 -3.05 -2.46
CA ALA A 82 0.34 -3.65 -1.32
C ALA A 82 1.28 -3.85 -0.10
N VAL A 83 2.53 -4.29 -0.33
CA VAL A 83 3.54 -4.38 0.73
C VAL A 83 3.83 -3.01 1.34
N LEU A 84 3.93 -1.95 0.53
CA LEU A 84 4.18 -0.59 1.04
C LEU A 84 3.03 -0.08 1.91
N TYR A 85 1.77 -0.33 1.52
CA TYR A 85 0.63 0.01 2.37
C TYR A 85 0.56 -0.84 3.63
N PHE A 86 0.87 -2.13 3.54
CA PHE A 86 0.95 -3.01 4.71
C PHE A 86 1.98 -2.51 5.73
N ASP A 87 3.18 -2.14 5.27
CA ASP A 87 4.22 -1.54 6.11
C ASP A 87 3.75 -0.22 6.73
N SER A 88 3.15 0.65 5.92
CA SER A 88 2.64 1.95 6.38
C SER A 88 1.55 1.79 7.45
N CYS A 89 0.63 0.83 7.28
CA CYS A 89 -0.36 0.51 8.30
C CYS A 89 0.30 0.07 9.61
N ILE A 90 1.22 -0.90 9.56
CA ILE A 90 1.96 -1.36 10.75
C ILE A 90 2.64 -0.17 11.45
N PHE A 91 3.34 0.68 10.70
CA PHE A 91 4.01 1.84 11.26
C PHE A 91 3.06 2.84 11.95
N GLN A 92 1.90 3.12 11.35
CA GLN A 92 0.92 4.03 11.93
C GLN A 92 0.22 3.42 13.15
N GLU A 93 -0.02 2.12 13.15
CA GLU A 93 -0.54 1.40 14.32
C GLU A 93 0.44 1.45 15.49
N GLU A 94 1.73 1.20 15.27
CA GLU A 94 2.76 1.30 16.29
C GLU A 94 2.88 2.70 16.90
N LYS A 95 2.61 3.73 16.08
CA LYS A 95 2.58 5.12 16.53
C LYS A 95 1.32 5.50 17.29
N GLY A 96 0.32 4.60 17.37
CA GLY A 96 -1.00 4.91 17.94
C GLY A 96 -1.77 5.95 17.12
N LYS A 97 -1.47 6.06 15.81
CA LYS A 97 -2.08 7.05 14.90
C LYS A 97 -3.10 6.44 13.93
N ALA A 98 -3.12 5.12 13.81
CA ALA A 98 -4.09 4.42 12.98
C ALA A 98 -5.51 4.56 13.56
N THR A 99 -6.49 4.89 12.72
CA THR A 99 -7.90 5.00 13.14
C THR A 99 -8.69 3.71 12.91
N PHE A 100 -8.11 2.76 12.18
CA PHE A 100 -8.56 1.37 12.05
C PHE A 100 -7.31 0.48 11.98
N LEU A 101 -7.46 -0.80 12.31
CA LEU A 101 -6.36 -1.77 12.33
C LEU A 101 -6.48 -2.72 11.15
N ILE A 102 -5.35 -3.15 10.61
CA ILE A 102 -5.32 -4.22 9.63
C ILE A 102 -5.18 -5.59 10.32
N ASP A 103 -5.87 -6.58 9.76
CA ASP A 103 -5.66 -7.99 10.11
C ASP A 103 -4.30 -8.46 9.56
N LYS A 104 -3.27 -8.32 10.40
CA LYS A 104 -1.89 -8.60 10.02
C LYS A 104 -1.69 -10.05 9.61
N GLU A 105 -2.36 -10.99 10.27
CA GLU A 105 -2.18 -12.41 9.98
C GLU A 105 -2.83 -12.80 8.65
N ASP A 106 -4.04 -12.32 8.38
CA ASP A 106 -4.72 -12.58 7.11
C ASP A 106 -3.99 -11.92 5.94
N VAL A 107 -3.65 -10.62 6.08
CA VAL A 107 -2.97 -9.88 5.02
C VAL A 107 -1.56 -10.43 4.79
N SER A 108 -0.82 -10.82 5.83
CA SER A 108 0.52 -11.38 5.65
C SER A 108 0.50 -12.69 4.88
N LYS A 109 -0.45 -13.59 5.15
CA LYS A 109 -0.61 -14.86 4.43
C LYS A 109 -0.92 -14.64 2.95
N LYS A 110 -1.84 -13.73 2.64
CA LYS A 110 -2.19 -13.38 1.25
C LYS A 110 -1.02 -12.78 0.50
N LEU A 111 -0.28 -11.87 1.15
CA LEU A 111 0.94 -11.29 0.60
C LEU A 111 1.99 -12.37 0.35
N GLN A 112 2.23 -13.26 1.31
CA GLN A 112 3.20 -14.35 1.19
C GLN A 112 2.94 -15.19 -0.06
N GLU A 113 1.71 -15.70 -0.23
CA GLU A 113 1.36 -16.52 -1.39
C GLU A 113 1.61 -15.82 -2.72
N LYS A 114 1.33 -14.51 -2.78
CA LYS A 114 1.49 -13.76 -4.02
C LYS A 114 2.92 -13.33 -4.27
N ILE A 115 3.65 -12.91 -3.25
CA ILE A 115 5.07 -12.54 -3.34
C ILE A 115 5.87 -13.70 -3.91
N HIS A 116 5.63 -14.93 -3.45
CA HIS A 116 6.26 -16.13 -4.03
C HIS A 116 5.97 -16.31 -5.52
N LYS A 117 4.73 -16.03 -5.96
CA LYS A 117 4.34 -16.15 -7.38
C LYS A 117 5.01 -15.10 -8.27
N GLU A 118 5.28 -13.91 -7.74
CA GLU A 118 5.88 -12.79 -8.48
C GLU A 118 7.38 -12.59 -8.18
N GLU A 119 8.01 -13.50 -7.43
CA GLU A 119 9.37 -13.35 -6.88
C GLU A 119 10.40 -12.94 -7.93
N ASN A 120 10.41 -13.60 -9.10
CA ASN A 120 11.36 -13.30 -10.17
C ASN A 120 11.29 -11.82 -10.60
N LYS A 121 10.08 -11.29 -10.79
CA LYS A 121 9.88 -9.88 -11.17
C LYS A 121 10.25 -8.94 -10.03
N LEU A 122 9.91 -9.32 -8.78
CA LEU A 122 10.24 -8.55 -7.59
C LEU A 122 11.76 -8.50 -7.32
N ARG A 123 12.53 -9.48 -7.75
CA ARG A 123 14.00 -9.48 -7.67
C ARG A 123 14.65 -8.62 -8.76
N GLU A 124 13.99 -8.48 -9.91
CA GLU A 124 14.48 -7.68 -11.03
C GLU A 124 14.06 -6.21 -10.90
N SER A 125 12.82 -5.90 -11.27
CA SER A 125 12.26 -4.56 -11.22
C SER A 125 10.76 -4.59 -11.46
N VAL A 126 10.08 -3.59 -10.94
CA VAL A 126 8.68 -3.28 -11.28
C VAL A 126 8.59 -1.87 -11.85
N GLU A 127 7.65 -1.68 -12.75
CA GLU A 127 7.31 -0.38 -13.34
C GLU A 127 5.91 0.00 -12.85
N PHE A 128 5.76 1.27 -12.50
CA PHE A 128 4.51 1.86 -12.08
C PHE A 128 3.81 2.54 -13.25
N GLU A 129 2.53 2.85 -13.12
CA GLU A 129 1.73 3.42 -14.22
C GLU A 129 2.27 4.78 -14.70
N ASN A 130 2.90 5.55 -13.81
CA ASN A 130 3.56 6.81 -14.17
C ASN A 130 4.95 6.63 -14.82
N GLY A 131 5.33 5.41 -15.19
CA GLY A 131 6.59 5.08 -15.87
C GLY A 131 7.80 5.04 -14.94
N MET A 132 7.64 5.31 -13.65
CA MET A 132 8.72 5.16 -12.69
C MET A 132 9.03 3.68 -12.45
N LYS A 133 10.32 3.37 -12.33
CA LYS A 133 10.80 2.00 -12.22
C LYS A 133 11.53 1.77 -10.90
N LYS A 134 11.02 0.86 -10.08
CA LYS A 134 11.70 0.39 -8.87
C LYS A 134 12.56 -0.83 -9.22
N SER A 135 13.87 -0.69 -9.09
CA SER A 135 14.81 -1.81 -9.19
C SER A 135 14.81 -2.64 -7.90
N ASN A 136 14.80 -3.96 -8.04
CA ASN A 136 14.88 -4.95 -6.96
C ASN A 136 14.00 -4.63 -5.73
N PRO A 137 12.66 -4.54 -5.90
CA PRO A 137 11.70 -4.48 -4.79
C PRO A 137 11.94 -5.51 -3.67
N TRP A 138 12.45 -6.69 -4.02
CA TRP A 138 12.68 -7.80 -3.11
C TRP A 138 13.54 -7.41 -1.90
N ASN A 139 14.55 -6.55 -2.08
CA ASN A 139 15.38 -6.09 -0.97
C ASN A 139 14.57 -5.35 0.12
N ASN A 140 13.61 -4.51 -0.29
CA ASN A 140 12.74 -3.81 0.63
C ASN A 140 11.80 -4.79 1.34
N ILE A 141 11.17 -5.69 0.58
CA ILE A 141 10.29 -6.74 1.11
C ILE A 141 11.02 -7.58 2.16
N MET A 142 12.25 -7.98 1.89
CA MET A 142 13.05 -8.82 2.78
C MET A 142 13.45 -8.07 4.06
N ASN A 143 13.72 -6.76 3.98
CA ASN A 143 13.99 -5.93 5.16
C ASN A 143 12.75 -5.78 6.04
N PHE A 144 11.59 -5.54 5.43
CA PHE A 144 10.31 -5.50 6.12
C PHE A 144 9.97 -6.84 6.77
N ASN A 145 10.12 -7.96 6.04
CA ASN A 145 9.85 -9.29 6.58
C ASN A 145 10.66 -9.60 7.84
N LYS A 146 11.98 -9.31 7.85
CA LYS A 146 12.83 -9.50 9.03
C LYS A 146 12.31 -8.75 10.26
N TYR A 147 11.77 -7.54 10.04
CA TYR A 147 11.16 -6.77 11.11
C TYR A 147 9.85 -7.40 11.59
N TYR A 148 9.00 -7.83 10.66
CA TYR A 148 7.72 -8.44 10.97
C TYR A 148 7.85 -9.77 11.72
N GLU A 149 8.76 -10.64 11.30
CA GLU A 149 9.06 -11.89 11.99
C GLU A 149 9.51 -11.63 13.43
N LYS A 150 10.43 -10.68 13.62
CA LYS A 150 10.99 -10.37 14.93
C LYS A 150 9.97 -9.77 15.88
N LYS A 151 9.12 -8.85 15.40
CA LYS A 151 8.22 -8.06 16.25
C LYS A 151 6.84 -8.68 16.40
N TYR A 152 6.33 -9.30 15.35
CA TYR A 152 4.95 -9.77 15.26
C TYR A 152 4.83 -11.29 15.07
N GLY A 153 5.93 -11.99 14.75
CA GLY A 153 5.89 -13.42 14.46
C GLY A 153 5.14 -13.77 13.16
N ILE A 154 4.96 -12.79 12.27
CA ILE A 154 4.31 -12.97 10.97
C ILE A 154 5.35 -12.93 9.85
N CYS A 155 5.06 -13.64 8.75
CA CYS A 155 5.92 -13.76 7.58
C CYS A 155 5.17 -13.38 6.32
N ILE A 156 5.83 -12.64 5.42
CA ILE A 156 5.33 -12.26 4.09
C ILE A 156 6.19 -12.82 2.95
N ILE A 157 7.25 -13.57 3.27
CA ILE A 157 8.09 -14.31 2.30
C ILE A 157 8.19 -15.78 2.67
#